data_AF-A0A7X7JL40-F1
#
_entry.id   AF-A0A7X7JL40-F1
#
_cell.length_a   1.000
_cell.length_b   1.000
_cell.length_c   1.000
_cell.angle_alpha   90.00
_cell.angle_beta   90.00
_cell.angle_gamma   90.00
#
_symmetry.space_group_name_H-M   'P 1'
#
loop_
_entity.id
_entity.type
_entity.pdbx_description
1 polymer ?
#
loop_
_entity_poly.entity_id
_entity_poly.type
_entity_poly.pdbx_seq_one_letter_code
_entity_poly.pdbx_strand_id
1 'polypeptide(L)'
;MSRLRLLPLCLLLSVFACSNDDDPHVGTESACADINEVCHDADDGSDDLAAECHLVAHDNEDAVCRARRQECVDFCTAKVQGNGGAGGQGGQGGQGGHDHHH
;
A
#
# COMPACT_ATOMS: atom_id res chain seq x y z
N MET A 1 -38.61 -8.63 -61.62
CA MET A 1 -37.37 -7.94 -61.20
C MET A 1 -37.09 -8.33 -59.74
N SER A 2 -35.81 -8.47 -59.42
CA SER A 2 -35.22 -9.24 -58.32
C SER A 2 -35.78 -9.03 -56.90
N ARG A 3 -35.79 -10.14 -56.15
CA ARG A 3 -35.87 -10.21 -54.69
C ARG A 3 -34.50 -9.85 -54.11
N LEU A 4 -34.42 -9.05 -53.03
CA LEU A 4 -33.34 -9.10 -52.02
C LEU A 4 -33.82 -8.34 -50.78
N ARG A 5 -34.48 -9.04 -49.84
CA ARG A 5 -33.93 -9.52 -48.56
C ARG A 5 -33.67 -8.39 -47.55
N LEU A 6 -34.70 -8.13 -46.74
CA LEU A 6 -34.58 -7.66 -45.36
C LEU A 6 -33.49 -8.51 -44.67
N LEU A 7 -32.36 -7.89 -44.36
CA LEU A 7 -31.43 -8.45 -43.40
C LEU A 7 -31.92 -8.09 -41.99
N PRO A 8 -32.02 -9.06 -41.07
CA PRO A 8 -32.40 -8.82 -39.69
C PRO A 8 -31.23 -8.14 -38.98
N LEU A 9 -31.32 -6.83 -38.76
CA LEU A 9 -30.38 -6.06 -37.96
C LEU A 9 -30.64 -6.27 -36.45
N CYS A 10 -30.80 -7.53 -36.01
CA CYS A 10 -31.19 -7.87 -34.64
C CYS A 10 -30.37 -9.03 -34.06
N LEU A 11 -29.07 -9.10 -34.33
CA LEU A 11 -28.22 -10.09 -33.69
C LEU A 11 -26.80 -9.54 -33.52
N LEU A 12 -26.28 -9.69 -32.29
CA LEU A 12 -24.86 -9.62 -31.90
C LEU A 12 -24.31 -8.30 -31.33
N LEU A 13 -24.94 -7.73 -30.29
CA LEU A 13 -24.18 -6.95 -29.30
C LEU A 13 -24.64 -7.29 -27.88
N SER A 14 -24.34 -8.51 -27.44
CA SER A 14 -24.70 -9.06 -26.12
C SER A 14 -23.50 -9.66 -25.36
N VAL A 15 -22.29 -9.11 -25.50
CA VAL A 15 -21.08 -9.67 -24.83
C VAL A 15 -20.03 -8.62 -24.44
N PHE A 16 -20.43 -7.49 -23.85
CA PHE A 16 -19.49 -6.67 -23.06
C PHE A 16 -20.02 -6.49 -21.63
N ALA A 17 -20.33 -7.63 -21.01
CA ALA A 17 -20.31 -7.79 -19.56
C ALA A 17 -19.17 -8.77 -19.23
N CYS A 18 -17.93 -8.37 -19.56
CA CYS A 18 -16.78 -8.93 -18.88
C CYS A 18 -16.72 -8.22 -17.52
N SER A 19 -17.36 -8.83 -16.53
CA SER A 19 -16.97 -8.65 -15.14
C SER A 19 -15.50 -9.08 -15.04
N ASN A 20 -14.57 -8.13 -15.04
CA ASN A 20 -13.27 -8.35 -14.43
C ASN A 20 -13.44 -8.17 -12.91
N ASP A 21 -14.20 -9.10 -12.33
CA ASP A 21 -14.28 -9.37 -10.88
C ASP A 21 -13.14 -10.36 -10.57
N ASP A 22 -11.91 -9.88 -10.75
CA ASP A 22 -10.66 -10.51 -10.34
C ASP A 22 -9.61 -9.39 -10.43
N ASP A 23 -9.75 -8.38 -9.58
CA ASP A 23 -8.56 -7.62 -9.19
C ASP A 23 -7.86 -8.55 -8.20
N PRO A 24 -6.76 -9.22 -8.59
CA PRO A 24 -6.02 -9.99 -7.63
C PRO A 24 -5.67 -9.01 -6.52
N HIS A 25 -6.06 -9.34 -5.30
CA HIS A 25 -5.34 -8.86 -4.13
C HIS A 25 -3.88 -9.29 -4.34
N VAL A 26 -3.13 -8.49 -5.11
CA VAL A 26 -1.68 -8.53 -5.24
C VAL A 26 -1.19 -8.10 -3.88
N GLY A 27 -1.19 -9.09 -2.98
CA GLY A 27 -0.48 -9.00 -1.74
C GLY A 27 0.97 -8.61 -2.03
N THR A 28 1.54 -7.99 -1.00
CA THR A 28 2.96 -7.65 -0.84
C THR A 28 3.40 -6.46 -1.69
N GLU A 29 3.59 -5.29 -1.05
CA GLU A 29 4.19 -4.03 -1.57
C GLU A 29 3.25 -2.86 -1.99
N SER A 30 2.03 -2.73 -1.43
CA SER A 30 1.35 -1.43 -1.50
C SER A 30 1.90 -0.49 -0.43
N ALA A 31 2.15 0.77 -0.78
CA ALA A 31 2.56 1.80 0.16
C ALA A 31 1.57 1.93 1.34
N CYS A 32 0.29 1.60 1.15
CA CYS A 32 -0.70 1.60 2.23
C CYS A 32 -0.43 0.50 3.26
N ALA A 33 0.02 -0.68 2.82
CA ALA A 33 0.33 -1.79 3.72
C ALA A 33 1.52 -1.45 4.62
N ASP A 34 2.56 -0.82 4.07
CA ASP A 34 3.73 -0.39 4.86
C ASP A 34 3.36 0.68 5.89
N ILE A 35 2.49 1.63 5.52
CA ILE A 35 1.97 2.63 6.47
C ILE A 35 1.14 1.95 7.55
N ASN A 36 0.21 1.06 7.17
CA ASN A 36 -0.66 0.36 8.10
C ASN A 36 0.14 -0.49 9.09
N GLU A 37 1.13 -1.25 8.63
CA GLU A 37 1.95 -2.12 9.47
C GLU A 37 2.64 -1.35 10.60
N VAL A 38 3.21 -0.18 10.30
CA VAL A 38 3.96 0.60 11.30
C VAL A 38 3.04 1.50 12.12
N CYS A 39 2.04 2.13 11.49
CA CYS A 39 1.19 3.10 12.17
C CYS A 39 0.06 2.47 12.98
N HIS A 40 -0.34 1.23 12.71
CA HIS A 40 -1.35 0.55 13.52
C HIS A 40 -0.95 0.44 14.99
N ASP A 41 0.34 0.15 15.26
CA ASP A 41 0.85 0.05 16.63
C ASP A 41 1.30 1.42 17.19
N ALA A 42 1.55 2.40 16.33
CA ALA A 42 1.95 3.75 16.71
C ALA A 42 0.76 4.66 17.07
N ASP A 43 -0.40 4.42 16.48
CA ASP A 43 -1.62 5.21 16.70
C ASP A 43 -2.35 4.74 17.97
N ASP A 44 -2.06 5.39 19.09
CA ASP A 44 -2.78 5.23 20.36
C ASP A 44 -3.95 6.22 20.52
N GLY A 45 -4.25 7.00 19.47
CA GLY A 45 -5.25 8.06 19.46
C GLY A 45 -4.80 9.38 20.08
N SER A 46 -3.52 9.53 20.48
CA SER A 46 -2.99 10.76 21.10
C SER A 46 -2.25 11.67 20.13
N ASP A 47 -1.79 11.14 18.99
CA ASP A 47 -0.98 11.85 18.01
C ASP A 47 -1.71 12.03 16.69
N ASP A 48 -2.02 13.28 16.35
CA ASP A 48 -2.80 13.62 15.14
C ASP A 48 -2.18 13.05 13.85
N LEU A 49 -0.84 13.04 13.73
CA LEU A 49 -0.16 12.54 12.54
C LEU A 49 -0.18 11.01 12.44
N ALA A 50 -0.10 10.27 13.56
CA ALA A 50 -0.23 8.81 13.52
C ALA A 50 -1.65 8.42 13.12
N ALA A 51 -2.66 9.09 13.69
CA ALA A 51 -4.06 8.89 13.33
C ALA A 51 -4.35 9.24 11.87
N GLU A 52 -3.82 10.36 11.36
CA GLU A 52 -3.96 10.73 9.94
C GLU A 52 -3.36 9.65 9.03
N CYS A 53 -2.14 9.18 9.33
CA CYS A 53 -1.48 8.13 8.56
C CYS A 53 -2.21 6.78 8.63
N HIS A 54 -2.75 6.42 9.80
CA HIS A 54 -3.60 5.25 10.00
C HIS A 54 -4.85 5.33 9.09
N LEU A 55 -5.53 6.48 9.07
CA LEU A 55 -6.71 6.69 8.22
C LEU A 55 -6.38 6.63 6.73
N VAL A 56 -5.28 7.25 6.29
CA VAL A 56 -4.82 7.20 4.89
C VAL A 56 -4.59 5.76 4.43
N ALA A 57 -4.05 4.91 5.28
CA ALA A 57 -3.84 3.50 4.95
C ALA A 57 -5.16 2.73 4.82
N HIS A 58 -6.18 3.07 5.62
CA HIS A 58 -7.51 2.46 5.53
C HIS A 58 -8.29 2.84 4.26
N ASP A 59 -8.06 4.02 3.71
CA ASP A 59 -8.72 4.46 2.48
C ASP A 59 -8.23 3.69 1.24
N ASN A 60 -7.10 2.96 1.33
CA ASN A 60 -6.51 2.13 0.27
C ASN A 60 -6.26 2.89 -1.06
N GLU A 61 -6.13 4.21 -1.00
CA GLU A 61 -5.78 5.04 -2.16
C GLU A 61 -4.26 5.02 -2.41
N ASP A 62 -3.79 4.09 -3.25
CA ASP A 62 -2.36 3.84 -3.49
C ASP A 62 -1.55 5.11 -3.88
N ALA A 63 -2.14 6.02 -4.64
CA ALA A 63 -1.49 7.30 -4.98
C ALA A 63 -1.25 8.18 -3.74
N VAL A 64 -2.21 8.23 -2.82
CA VAL A 64 -2.11 9.00 -1.56
C VAL A 64 -1.12 8.32 -0.63
N CYS A 65 -1.22 6.99 -0.47
CA CYS A 65 -0.29 6.24 0.36
C CYS A 65 1.16 6.40 -0.14
N ARG A 66 1.42 6.32 -1.45
CA ARG A 66 2.77 6.56 -1.99
C ARG A 66 3.29 7.97 -1.68
N ALA A 67 2.42 8.98 -1.78
CA ALA A 67 2.80 10.36 -1.50
C ALA A 67 3.13 10.59 -0.01
N ARG A 68 2.45 9.89 0.90
CA ARG A 68 2.60 10.04 2.35
C ARG A 68 3.49 8.99 3.01
N ARG A 69 3.86 7.91 2.30
CA ARG A 69 4.58 6.75 2.84
C ARG A 69 5.79 7.11 3.68
N GLN A 70 6.69 7.93 3.15
CA GLN A 70 7.94 8.26 3.84
C GLN A 70 7.67 8.99 5.17
N GLU A 71 6.81 10.01 5.15
CA GLU A 71 6.45 10.78 6.34
C GLU A 71 5.80 9.89 7.40
N CYS A 72 4.81 9.10 6.99
CA CYS A 72 4.06 8.22 7.89
C CYS A 72 4.96 7.13 8.50
N VAL A 73 5.75 6.44 7.68
CA VAL A 73 6.65 5.38 8.16
C VAL A 73 7.71 5.95 9.10
N ASP A 74 8.34 7.09 8.77
CA ASP A 74 9.36 7.69 9.64
C ASP A 74 8.78 8.12 11.00
N PHE A 75 7.62 8.80 10.98
CA PHE A 75 6.95 9.24 12.20
C PHE A 75 6.52 8.07 13.08
N CYS A 76 5.78 7.11 12.51
CA CYS A 76 5.26 5.97 13.25
C CYS A 76 6.39 5.05 13.74
N THR A 77 7.46 4.86 12.96
CA THR A 77 8.64 4.11 13.40
C THR A 77 9.31 4.77 14.60
N ALA A 78 9.52 6.09 14.55
CA ALA A 78 10.10 6.84 15.66
C ALA A 78 9.22 6.77 16.92
N LYS A 79 7.90 6.78 16.75
CA LYS A 79 6.93 6.63 17.84
C LYS A 79 6.97 5.25 18.48
N VAL A 80 6.93 4.18 17.71
CA VAL A 80 7.04 2.81 18.23
C VAL A 80 8.36 2.60 18.98
N GLN A 81 9.47 3.08 18.41
CA GLN A 81 10.79 2.99 19.04
C GLN A 81 10.90 3.87 20.30
N GLY A 82 10.27 5.05 20.31
CA GLY A 82 10.23 5.96 21.44
C GLY A 82 9.32 5.49 22.58
N ASN A 83 8.17 4.89 22.27
CA ASN A 83 7.23 4.33 23.23
C ASN A 83 7.70 2.99 23.82
N GLY A 84 8.55 2.24 23.09
CA GLY A 84 9.18 1.01 23.56
C GLY A 84 10.46 1.21 24.41
N GLY A 85 10.87 2.46 24.68
CA GLY A 85 12.28 2.78 24.87
C GLY A 85 12.70 3.41 26.20
N ALA A 86 12.32 2.85 27.35
CA ALA A 86 13.14 2.99 28.56
C ALA A 86 14.45 2.13 28.51
N GLY A 87 14.81 1.54 27.37
CA GLY A 87 15.89 0.54 27.29
C GLY A 87 16.72 0.45 25.99
N GLY A 88 16.60 1.36 25.03
CA GLY A 88 17.33 1.27 23.76
C GLY A 88 18.56 2.17 23.67
N GLN A 89 19.65 1.81 24.35
CA GLN A 89 20.94 2.48 24.20
C GLN A 89 21.57 2.16 22.83
N GLY A 90 22.11 3.19 22.18
CA GLY A 90 23.37 3.06 21.45
C GLY A 90 23.28 3.12 19.93
N GLY A 91 23.43 4.32 19.37
CA GLY A 91 24.19 4.45 18.13
C GLY A 91 25.66 4.06 18.33
N GLN A 92 26.29 3.61 17.24
CA GLN A 92 27.72 3.58 16.87
C GLN A 92 27.84 2.48 15.80
N GLY A 93 28.10 2.78 14.53
CA GLY A 93 29.39 3.27 14.04
C GLY A 93 30.35 2.09 13.85
N GLY A 94 30.75 1.77 12.61
CA GLY A 94 31.86 0.83 12.41
C GLY A 94 31.90 0.13 11.06
N GLN A 95 32.66 0.71 10.13
CA GLN A 95 33.20 0.03 8.95
C GLN A 95 34.18 -1.07 9.40
N GLY A 96 34.16 -2.24 8.76
CA GLY A 96 35.14 -3.29 9.02
C GLY A 96 35.02 -4.45 8.03
N GLY A 97 35.84 -4.41 6.98
CA GLY A 97 35.95 -5.47 5.99
C GLY A 97 36.58 -6.74 6.56
N HIS A 98 36.25 -7.87 5.95
CA HIS A 98 36.92 -9.14 6.20
C HIS A 98 37.28 -9.78 4.86
N ASP A 99 38.58 -9.78 4.59
CA ASP A 99 39.26 -10.55 3.56
C ASP A 99 39.03 -12.06 3.76
N HIS A 100 38.60 -12.74 2.70
CA HIS A 100 38.61 -14.20 2.64
C HIS A 100 39.83 -14.69 1.85
N HIS A 101 40.83 -15.18 2.59
CA HIS A 101 41.82 -16.15 2.11
C HIS A 101 41.38 -17.53 2.61
N HIS A 102 41.25 -18.50 1.70
CA HIS A 102 41.83 -19.85 1.77
C HIS A 102 41.54 -20.63 0.50
#